data_AF-A0AA96QB73-F1
#
_entry.id   AF-A0AA96QB73-F1
#
_cell.length_a   1.000
_cell.length_b   1.000
_cell.length_c   1.000
_cell.angle_alpha   90.00
_cell.angle_beta   90.00
_cell.angle_gamma   90.00
#
_symmetry.space_group_name_H-M   'P 1'
#
loop_
_entity.id
_entity.type
_entity.pdbx_description
1 polymer ?
#
loop_
_entity_poly.entity_id
_entity_poly.type
_entity_poly.pdbx_seq_one_letter_code
_entity_poly.pdbx_strand_id
1 'polypeptide(L)'
;MELIENLLQLLTTFVGALLSGISYRKSHRQAYFLLLCFYGCFAFGALYWTLYLLLFDTTPRVFYVSEFGWVASVIFLRILQATLTSQDERSFRCRRAWLAPAFGLPLLAFYCAFGDILSNLIWCGMMMNLSFCAIRGLSYAKTQTGAARNVRHFHIGVLCFAFAEYLLWTAGCFWPNTSPESPTFWCDMLLTLAILGLLPATRKAVEA
;
A
#
# COMPACT_ATOMS: atom_id res chain seq x y z
N MET A 1 1.12 13.57 -18.79
CA MET A 1 2.22 13.39 -17.81
C MET A 1 1.90 12.28 -16.82
N GLU A 2 0.61 12.08 -16.46
CA GLU A 2 0.09 10.86 -15.81
C GLU A 2 0.70 9.56 -16.35
N LEU A 3 0.89 9.45 -17.66
CA LEU A 3 1.42 8.24 -18.29
C LEU A 3 2.81 7.83 -17.77
N ILE A 4 3.72 8.78 -17.51
CA ILE A 4 5.08 8.45 -17.05
C ILE A 4 5.05 7.90 -15.63
N GLU A 5 4.26 8.54 -14.76
CA GLU A 5 4.06 8.14 -13.37
C GLU A 5 3.47 6.72 -13.30
N ASN A 6 2.37 6.51 -14.02
CA ASN A 6 1.70 5.22 -14.11
C ASN A 6 2.60 4.12 -14.70
N LEU A 7 3.39 4.43 -15.73
CA LEU A 7 4.36 3.47 -16.29
C LEU A 7 5.46 3.11 -15.29
N LEU A 8 5.96 4.08 -14.52
CA LEU A 8 6.97 3.83 -13.50
C LEU A 8 6.41 2.97 -12.36
N GLN A 9 5.19 3.25 -11.93
CA GLN A 9 4.50 2.47 -10.90
C GLN A 9 4.20 1.04 -11.40
N LEU A 10 3.78 0.90 -12.66
CA LEU A 10 3.59 -0.40 -13.32
C LEU A 10 4.91 -1.18 -13.40
N LEU A 11 6.00 -0.54 -13.82
CA LEU A 11 7.31 -1.17 -13.89
C LEU A 11 7.79 -1.61 -12.49
N THR A 12 7.62 -0.75 -11.50
CA THR A 12 8.00 -1.02 -10.10
C THR A 12 7.24 -2.21 -9.54
N THR A 13 5.93 -2.24 -9.74
CA THR A 13 5.06 -3.33 -9.26
C THR A 13 5.32 -4.62 -10.02
N PHE A 14 5.58 -4.56 -11.33
CA PHE A 14 5.97 -5.72 -12.13
C PHE A 14 7.31 -6.31 -11.69
N VAL A 15 8.35 -5.49 -11.51
CA VAL A 15 9.65 -5.93 -10.99
C VAL A 15 9.50 -6.49 -9.57
N GLY A 16 8.70 -5.84 -8.72
CA GLY A 16 8.35 -6.34 -7.39
C GLY A 16 7.72 -7.72 -7.42
N ALA A 17 6.78 -7.96 -8.36
CA ALA A 17 6.16 -9.26 -8.57
C ALA A 17 7.19 -10.31 -9.00
N LEU A 18 8.04 -10.02 -10.00
CA LEU A 18 9.08 -10.94 -10.45
C LEU A 18 10.05 -11.34 -9.33
N LEU A 19 10.56 -10.35 -8.58
CA LEU A 19 11.49 -10.59 -7.49
C LEU A 19 10.84 -11.35 -6.33
N SER A 20 9.57 -11.07 -6.04
CA SER A 20 8.80 -11.81 -5.03
C SER A 20 8.55 -13.26 -5.47
N GLY A 21 8.24 -13.48 -6.75
CA GLY A 21 8.09 -14.82 -7.34
C GLY A 21 9.38 -15.63 -7.32
N ILE A 22 10.52 -15.01 -7.63
CA ILE A 22 11.84 -15.65 -7.48
C ILE A 22 12.10 -16.02 -6.02
N SER A 23 11.81 -15.10 -5.09
CA SER A 23 12.01 -15.32 -3.64
C SER A 23 11.10 -16.44 -3.12
N TYR A 24 9.86 -16.53 -3.63
CA TYR A 24 8.94 -17.62 -3.34
C TYR A 24 9.44 -18.95 -3.86
N ARG A 25 9.89 -19.02 -5.12
CA ARG A 25 10.47 -20.25 -5.70
C ARG A 25 11.70 -20.76 -4.96
N LYS A 26 12.51 -19.87 -4.39
CA LYS A 26 13.72 -20.25 -3.65
C LYS A 26 13.45 -20.74 -2.23
N SER A 27 12.48 -20.15 -1.54
CA SER A 27 12.29 -20.37 -0.09
C SER A 27 10.99 -21.08 0.27
N HIS A 28 10.04 -21.17 -0.67
CA HIS A 28 8.69 -21.70 -0.47
C HIS A 28 7.91 -21.07 0.71
N ARG A 29 8.32 -19.88 1.17
CA ARG A 29 7.64 -19.18 2.28
C ARG A 29 6.36 -18.50 1.79
N GLN A 30 5.25 -18.73 2.51
CA GLN A 30 3.95 -18.12 2.21
C GLN A 30 4.01 -16.57 2.12
N ALA A 31 4.87 -15.92 2.91
CA ALA A 31 5.04 -14.47 2.88
C ALA A 31 5.41 -13.93 1.49
N TYR A 32 6.32 -14.60 0.76
CA TYR A 32 6.71 -14.17 -0.58
C TYR A 32 5.63 -14.45 -1.63
N PHE A 33 4.80 -15.47 -1.42
CA PHE A 33 3.64 -15.70 -2.26
C PHE A 33 2.60 -14.59 -2.10
N LEU A 34 2.28 -14.21 -0.85
CA LEU A 34 1.34 -13.11 -0.59
C LEU A 34 1.87 -11.77 -1.11
N LEU A 35 3.18 -11.54 -0.99
CA LEU A 35 3.82 -10.35 -1.57
C LEU A 35 3.79 -10.35 -3.10
N LEU A 36 3.98 -11.51 -3.74
CA LEU A 36 3.78 -11.68 -5.18
C LEU A 36 2.33 -11.33 -5.57
N CYS A 37 1.34 -11.81 -4.82
CA CYS A 37 -0.07 -11.48 -5.07
C CYS A 37 -0.35 -9.98 -4.90
N PHE A 38 0.21 -9.34 -3.87
CA PHE A 38 0.13 -7.88 -3.70
C PHE A 38 0.64 -7.15 -4.95
N TYR A 39 1.89 -7.39 -5.34
CA TYR A 39 2.48 -6.71 -6.50
C TYR A 39 1.78 -7.05 -7.80
N GLY A 40 1.36 -8.32 -7.98
CA GLY A 40 0.66 -8.76 -9.18
C GLY A 40 -0.69 -8.08 -9.35
N CYS A 41 -1.51 -8.07 -8.29
CA CYS A 41 -2.81 -7.38 -8.31
C CYS A 41 -2.66 -5.86 -8.52
N PHE A 42 -1.67 -5.25 -7.86
CA PHE A 42 -1.39 -3.83 -8.05
C PHE A 42 -0.95 -3.53 -9.48
N ALA A 43 -0.03 -4.34 -10.04
CA ALA A 43 0.45 -4.21 -11.41
C ALA A 43 -0.69 -4.40 -12.44
N PHE A 44 -1.62 -5.33 -12.21
CA PHE A 44 -2.79 -5.48 -13.08
C PHE A 44 -3.71 -4.26 -13.04
N GLY A 45 -3.93 -3.69 -11.85
CA GLY A 45 -4.69 -2.44 -11.72
C GLY A 45 -4.02 -1.28 -12.46
N ALA A 46 -2.72 -1.10 -12.25
CA ALA A 46 -1.92 -0.07 -12.92
C ALA A 46 -1.83 -0.28 -14.44
N LEU A 47 -1.73 -1.53 -14.90
CA LEU A 47 -1.68 -1.88 -16.33
C LEU A 47 -2.99 -1.49 -17.01
N TYR A 48 -4.13 -1.84 -16.42
CA TYR A 48 -5.44 -1.47 -16.97
C TYR A 48 -5.56 0.05 -17.09
N TRP A 49 -5.22 0.79 -16.03
CA TRP A 49 -5.26 2.24 -16.01
C TRP A 49 -4.35 2.85 -17.09
N THR A 50 -3.11 2.39 -17.16
CA THR A 50 -2.10 2.84 -18.14
C THR A 50 -2.56 2.58 -19.58
N LEU A 51 -3.06 1.37 -19.86
CA LEU A 51 -3.56 1.02 -21.20
C LEU A 51 -4.77 1.86 -21.57
N TYR A 52 -5.67 2.13 -20.63
CA TYR A 52 -6.84 2.96 -20.90
C TYR A 52 -6.43 4.38 -21.27
N LEU A 53 -5.52 4.99 -20.50
CA LEU A 53 -4.97 6.31 -20.82
C LEU A 53 -4.29 6.33 -22.20
N LEU A 54 -3.49 5.29 -22.51
CA LEU A 54 -2.78 5.20 -23.79
C LEU A 54 -3.73 5.06 -24.99
N LEU A 55 -4.82 4.30 -24.84
CA LEU A 55 -5.73 3.96 -25.93
C LEU A 55 -6.81 5.01 -26.16
N PHE A 56 -7.27 5.68 -25.10
CA PHE A 56 -8.45 6.53 -25.13
C PHE A 56 -8.19 7.99 -24.74
N ASP A 57 -6.96 8.34 -24.34
CA ASP A 57 -6.54 9.69 -23.90
C ASP A 57 -7.52 10.37 -22.92
N THR A 58 -8.25 9.55 -22.19
CA THR A 58 -9.32 9.95 -21.25
C THR A 58 -9.22 9.06 -20.02
N THR A 59 -9.65 9.58 -18.87
CA THR A 59 -9.73 8.78 -17.65
C THR A 59 -10.95 7.83 -17.73
N PRO A 60 -10.80 6.56 -17.32
CA PRO A 60 -11.88 5.59 -17.44
C PRO A 60 -13.10 6.00 -16.61
N ARG A 61 -14.23 6.26 -17.29
CA ARG A 61 -15.52 6.53 -16.62
C ARG A 61 -16.09 5.28 -15.92
N VAL A 62 -15.66 4.08 -16.32
CA VAL A 62 -16.07 2.80 -15.73
C VAL A 62 -15.05 2.39 -14.65
N PHE A 63 -15.21 3.03 -13.50
CA PHE A 63 -14.31 3.10 -12.35
C PHE A 63 -14.21 1.82 -11.49
N TYR A 64 -14.13 0.62 -12.11
CA TYR A 64 -14.21 -0.63 -11.35
C TYR A 64 -13.03 -1.59 -11.52
N VAL A 65 -12.47 -1.74 -12.73
CA VAL A 65 -11.53 -2.84 -12.99
C VAL A 65 -10.16 -2.61 -12.33
N SER A 66 -9.60 -1.41 -12.44
CA SER A 66 -8.35 -1.03 -11.75
C SER A 66 -8.51 -1.04 -10.24
N GLU A 67 -9.62 -0.48 -9.74
CA GLU A 67 -9.97 -0.44 -8.33
C GLU A 67 -10.04 -1.83 -7.69
N PHE A 68 -10.64 -2.82 -8.38
CA PHE A 68 -10.64 -4.19 -7.89
C PHE A 68 -9.23 -4.76 -7.76
N GLY A 69 -8.34 -4.46 -8.71
CA GLY A 69 -6.93 -4.86 -8.66
C GLY A 69 -6.20 -4.25 -7.45
N TRP A 70 -6.38 -2.94 -7.24
CA TRP A 70 -5.78 -2.24 -6.12
C TRP A 70 -6.36 -2.69 -4.78
N VAL A 71 -7.67 -2.84 -4.64
CA VAL A 71 -8.32 -3.37 -3.43
C VAL A 71 -7.83 -4.79 -3.14
N ALA A 72 -7.78 -5.66 -4.13
CA ALA A 72 -7.25 -7.02 -3.97
C ALA A 72 -5.79 -7.00 -3.48
N SER A 73 -4.96 -6.09 -4.02
CA SER A 73 -3.57 -5.95 -3.56
C SER A 73 -3.51 -5.63 -2.06
N VAL A 74 -4.27 -4.64 -1.60
CA VAL A 74 -4.28 -4.21 -0.19
C VAL A 74 -4.83 -5.31 0.72
N ILE A 75 -5.77 -6.14 0.26
CA ILE A 75 -6.19 -7.36 0.96
C ILE A 75 -5.01 -8.33 1.12
N PHE A 76 -4.25 -8.63 0.06
CA PHE A 76 -3.08 -9.49 0.17
C PHE A 76 -2.01 -8.90 1.09
N LEU A 77 -1.80 -7.59 1.07
CA LEU A 77 -0.89 -6.91 2.00
C LEU A 77 -1.37 -7.06 3.46
N ARG A 78 -2.67 -6.98 3.70
CA ARG A 78 -3.25 -7.19 5.04
C ARG A 78 -3.10 -8.63 5.51
N ILE A 79 -3.27 -9.60 4.62
CA ILE A 79 -3.04 -11.03 4.92
C ILE A 79 -1.55 -11.26 5.19
N LEU A 80 -0.65 -10.69 4.37
CA LEU A 80 0.79 -10.74 4.58
C LEU A 80 1.17 -10.19 5.95
N GLN A 81 0.60 -9.05 6.33
CA GLN A 81 0.80 -8.47 7.66
C GLN A 81 0.32 -9.43 8.76
N ALA A 82 -0.83 -10.08 8.58
CA ALA A 82 -1.26 -11.11 9.53
C ALA A 82 -0.26 -12.28 9.59
N THR A 83 0.23 -12.77 8.45
CA THR A 83 1.18 -13.90 8.37
C THR A 83 2.51 -13.61 9.05
N LEU A 84 3.01 -12.37 8.97
CA LEU A 84 4.28 -11.96 9.59
C LEU A 84 4.14 -11.64 11.08
N THR A 85 2.95 -11.24 11.53
CA THR A 85 2.68 -10.83 12.91
C THR A 85 2.40 -12.06 13.80
N SER A 86 3.15 -12.19 14.91
CA SER A 86 3.00 -13.27 15.89
C SER A 86 1.71 -13.15 16.72
N GLN A 87 1.31 -14.23 17.42
CA GLN A 87 0.11 -14.19 18.28
C GLN A 87 0.23 -13.15 19.41
N ASP A 88 1.40 -13.02 20.02
CA ASP A 88 1.68 -12.03 21.08
C ASP A 88 1.57 -10.59 20.58
N GLU A 89 2.02 -10.33 19.35
CA GLU A 89 1.86 -9.02 18.73
C GLU A 89 0.39 -8.70 18.43
N ARG A 90 -0.44 -9.70 18.07
CA ARG A 90 -1.88 -9.48 17.84
C ARG A 90 -2.63 -9.15 19.13
N SER A 91 -2.27 -9.80 20.24
CA SER A 91 -2.88 -9.58 21.56
C SER A 91 -2.34 -8.32 22.26
N PHE A 92 -1.22 -7.77 21.77
CA PHE A 92 -0.59 -6.57 22.33
C PHE A 92 -1.53 -5.36 22.33
N ARG A 93 -1.85 -4.86 23.52
CA ARG A 93 -2.70 -3.68 23.71
C ARG A 93 -1.86 -2.41 23.47
N CYS A 94 -2.11 -1.75 22.35
CA CYS A 94 -1.41 -0.52 21.98
C CYS A 94 -2.37 0.67 21.90
N ARG A 95 -2.33 1.59 22.88
CA ARG A 95 -3.10 2.84 22.82
C ARG A 95 -2.73 3.69 21.60
N ARG A 96 -1.47 3.64 21.16
CA ARG A 96 -0.98 4.40 19.99
C ARG A 96 -1.62 3.94 18.68
N ALA A 97 -2.09 2.69 18.58
CA ALA A 97 -2.75 2.21 17.37
C ALA A 97 -4.04 2.99 17.05
N TRP A 98 -4.68 3.59 18.06
CA TRP A 98 -5.84 4.48 17.89
C TRP A 98 -5.53 5.79 17.17
N LEU A 99 -4.26 6.13 16.94
CA LEU A 99 -3.89 7.22 16.03
C LEU A 99 -4.40 6.94 14.61
N ALA A 100 -4.42 5.68 14.16
CA ALA A 100 -4.90 5.34 12.83
C ALA A 100 -6.37 5.77 12.60
N PRO A 101 -7.36 5.41 13.44
CA PRO A 101 -8.71 5.93 13.31
C PRO A 101 -8.85 7.41 13.66
N ALA A 102 -8.04 7.94 14.59
CA ALA A 102 -8.10 9.36 14.95
C ALA A 102 -7.77 10.28 13.75
N PHE A 103 -6.83 9.88 12.88
CA PHE A 103 -6.54 10.60 11.63
C PHE A 103 -7.36 10.10 10.43
N GLY A 104 -7.63 8.79 10.37
CA GLY A 104 -8.35 8.16 9.25
C GLY A 104 -9.81 8.57 9.17
N LEU A 105 -10.53 8.73 10.29
CA LEU A 105 -11.95 9.12 10.26
C LEU A 105 -12.17 10.56 9.76
N PRO A 106 -11.39 11.57 10.19
CA PRO A 106 -11.45 12.90 9.57
C PRO A 106 -11.14 12.88 8.07
N LEU A 107 -10.12 12.13 7.64
CA LEU A 107 -9.77 12.00 6.22
C LEU A 107 -10.88 11.31 5.43
N LEU A 108 -11.51 10.27 5.97
CA LEU A 108 -12.67 9.62 5.37
C LEU A 108 -13.82 10.61 5.17
N ALA A 109 -14.17 11.37 6.22
CA ALA A 109 -15.22 12.38 6.13
C ALA A 109 -14.90 13.45 5.07
N PHE A 110 -13.64 13.85 4.98
CA PHE A 110 -13.14 14.76 3.96
C PHE A 110 -13.29 14.16 2.55
N TYR A 111 -12.79 12.95 2.29
CA TYR A 111 -12.86 12.34 0.95
C TYR A 111 -14.29 12.05 0.50
N CYS A 112 -15.18 11.65 1.41
CA CYS A 112 -16.61 11.48 1.12
C CYS A 112 -17.30 12.80 0.70
N ALA A 113 -16.73 13.97 1.01
CA ALA A 113 -17.25 15.25 0.53
C ALA A 113 -16.83 15.57 -0.93
N PHE A 114 -15.78 14.92 -1.44
CA PHE A 114 -15.23 15.15 -2.79
C PHE A 114 -15.58 14.05 -3.80
N GLY A 115 -15.82 12.82 -3.34
CA GLY A 115 -15.98 11.64 -4.22
C GLY A 115 -17.10 10.70 -3.79
N ASP A 116 -17.10 9.50 -4.37
CA ASP A 116 -18.11 8.50 -4.09
C ASP A 116 -17.94 7.91 -2.68
N ILE A 117 -19.05 7.70 -1.97
CA ILE A 117 -19.00 7.31 -0.55
C ILE A 117 -18.47 5.88 -0.39
N LEU A 118 -18.82 4.97 -1.30
CA LEU A 118 -18.53 3.55 -1.15
C LEU A 118 -17.04 3.24 -1.33
N SER A 119 -16.42 3.74 -2.40
CA SER A 119 -14.99 3.56 -2.68
C SER A 119 -14.16 4.21 -1.58
N ASN A 120 -14.49 5.45 -1.19
CA ASN A 120 -13.78 6.14 -0.11
C ASN A 120 -13.89 5.39 1.23
N LEU A 121 -15.05 4.85 1.56
CA LEU A 121 -15.24 4.04 2.76
C LEU A 121 -14.38 2.77 2.74
N ILE A 122 -14.34 2.07 1.60
CA ILE A 122 -13.53 0.86 1.42
C ILE A 122 -12.04 1.21 1.51
N TRP A 123 -11.56 2.13 0.68
CA TRP A 123 -10.14 2.47 0.58
C TRP A 123 -9.58 3.02 1.89
N CYS A 124 -10.24 4.05 2.44
CA CYS A 124 -9.81 4.65 3.70
C CYS A 124 -9.95 3.67 4.86
N GLY A 125 -10.99 2.84 4.88
CA GLY A 125 -11.16 1.77 5.88
C GLY A 125 -10.02 0.77 5.87
N MET A 126 -9.55 0.37 4.67
CA MET A 126 -8.41 -0.53 4.51
C MET A 126 -7.09 0.11 4.95
N MET A 127 -6.84 1.37 4.56
CA MET A 127 -5.63 2.11 4.99
C MET A 127 -5.59 2.32 6.49
N MET A 128 -6.73 2.61 7.11
CA MET A 128 -6.87 2.71 8.57
C MET A 128 -6.59 1.37 9.25
N ASN A 129 -7.09 0.25 8.72
CA ASN A 129 -6.86 -1.08 9.27
C ASN A 129 -5.37 -1.49 9.19
N LEU A 130 -4.74 -1.28 8.03
CA LEU A 130 -3.29 -1.49 7.84
C LEU A 130 -2.47 -0.65 8.82
N SER A 131 -2.80 0.64 8.91
CA SER A 131 -2.11 1.59 9.80
C SER A 131 -2.27 1.21 11.27
N PHE A 132 -3.47 0.83 11.71
CA PHE A 132 -3.72 0.39 13.07
C PHE A 132 -2.84 -0.82 13.42
N CYS A 133 -2.85 -1.84 12.56
CA CYS A 133 -2.06 -3.04 12.76
C CYS A 133 -0.56 -2.75 12.74
N ALA A 134 -0.10 -1.83 11.86
CA ALA A 134 1.31 -1.51 11.71
C ALA A 134 1.83 -0.65 12.88
N ILE A 135 1.04 0.30 13.40
CA ILE A 135 1.41 1.07 14.60
C ILE A 135 1.50 0.14 15.83
N ARG A 136 0.56 -0.80 15.96
CA ARG A 136 0.62 -1.82 17.02
C ARG A 136 1.88 -2.67 16.87
N GLY A 137 2.12 -3.24 15.70
CA GLY A 137 3.28 -4.10 15.43
C GLY A 137 4.60 -3.37 15.61
N LEU A 138 4.69 -2.09 15.19
CA LEU A 138 5.86 -1.25 15.43
C LEU A 138 6.09 -0.97 16.92
N SER A 139 5.02 -0.80 17.69
CA SER A 139 5.11 -0.60 19.15
C SER A 139 5.55 -1.87 19.87
N TYR A 140 5.07 -3.03 19.42
CA TYR A 140 5.51 -4.33 19.92
C TYR A 140 6.98 -4.63 19.53
N ALA A 141 7.37 -4.40 18.28
CA ALA A 141 8.74 -4.61 17.82
C ALA A 141 9.77 -3.74 18.57
N LYS A 142 9.36 -2.64 19.21
CA LYS A 142 10.24 -1.84 20.08
C LYS A 142 10.60 -2.54 21.39
N THR A 143 9.80 -3.50 21.85
CA THR A 143 10.11 -4.31 23.05
C THR A 143 11.00 -5.51 22.72
N GLN A 144 11.21 -5.80 21.43
CA GLN A 144 12.03 -6.92 20.95
C GLN A 144 13.49 -6.53 20.74
N THR A 145 14.38 -7.52 20.82
CA THR A 145 15.83 -7.37 20.60
C THR A 145 16.32 -8.36 19.53
N GLY A 146 17.47 -8.08 18.91
CA GLY A 146 18.07 -8.97 17.92
C GLY A 146 17.24 -9.08 16.63
N ALA A 147 17.23 -10.28 16.03
CA ALA A 147 16.57 -10.56 14.75
C ALA A 147 15.06 -10.29 14.80
N ALA A 148 14.38 -10.63 15.91
CA ALA A 148 12.95 -10.40 16.11
C ALA A 148 12.53 -8.92 15.97
N ARG A 149 13.45 -7.97 16.21
CA ARG A 149 13.19 -6.53 16.03
C ARG A 149 13.09 -6.13 14.56
N ASN A 150 13.59 -6.95 13.63
CA ASN A 150 13.63 -6.62 12.20
C ASN A 150 12.24 -6.55 11.55
N VAL A 151 11.22 -7.18 12.13
CA VAL A 151 9.81 -7.05 11.70
C VAL A 151 9.32 -5.59 11.68
N ARG A 152 9.95 -4.71 12.49
CA ARG A 152 9.67 -3.26 12.47
C ARG A 152 9.80 -2.64 11.08
N HIS A 153 10.73 -3.12 10.25
CA HIS A 153 10.95 -2.54 8.92
C HIS A 153 9.73 -2.79 8.03
N PHE A 154 9.10 -3.96 8.15
CA PHE A 154 7.85 -4.25 7.46
C PHE A 154 6.72 -3.34 7.93
N HIS A 155 6.53 -3.17 9.25
CA HIS A 155 5.51 -2.24 9.76
C HIS A 155 5.76 -0.78 9.34
N ILE A 156 7.01 -0.34 9.32
CA ILE A 156 7.37 0.99 8.80
C ILE A 156 7.03 1.08 7.31
N GLY A 157 7.36 0.06 6.50
CA GLY A 157 7.02 0.02 5.08
C GLY A 157 5.51 0.12 4.83
N VAL A 158 4.69 -0.61 5.59
CA VAL A 158 3.22 -0.53 5.52
C VAL A 158 2.71 0.86 5.90
N LEU A 159 3.31 1.51 6.91
CA LEU A 159 2.94 2.89 7.28
C LEU A 159 3.36 3.91 6.22
N CYS A 160 4.54 3.75 5.61
CA CYS A 160 4.97 4.59 4.50
C CYS A 160 4.03 4.46 3.31
N PHE A 161 3.59 3.24 2.99
CA PHE A 161 2.60 2.99 1.95
C PHE A 161 1.26 3.69 2.26
N ALA A 162 0.67 3.44 3.44
CA ALA A 162 -0.60 4.06 3.81
C ALA A 162 -0.53 5.59 3.90
N PHE A 163 0.61 6.14 4.34
CA PHE A 163 0.84 7.58 4.37
C PHE A 163 0.94 8.18 2.97
N ALA A 164 1.70 7.55 2.07
CA ALA A 164 1.83 7.99 0.69
C ALA A 164 0.48 7.95 -0.05
N GLU A 165 -0.33 6.91 0.20
CA GLU A 165 -1.72 6.82 -0.27
C GLU A 165 -2.56 8.01 0.21
N TYR A 166 -2.58 8.30 1.52
CA TYR A 166 -3.33 9.45 2.01
C TYR A 166 -2.84 10.79 1.44
N LEU A 167 -1.53 10.96 1.26
CA LEU A 167 -0.99 12.16 0.62
C LEU A 167 -1.45 12.28 -0.83
N LEU A 168 -1.37 11.18 -1.60
CA LEU A 168 -1.79 11.17 -3.00
C LEU A 168 -3.27 11.51 -3.15
N TRP A 169 -4.14 10.88 -2.34
CA TRP A 169 -5.58 11.16 -2.35
C TRP A 169 -5.88 12.60 -1.92
N THR A 170 -5.25 13.10 -0.86
CA THR A 170 -5.43 14.49 -0.42
C THR A 170 -4.96 15.48 -1.47
N ALA A 171 -3.79 15.27 -2.07
CA ALA A 171 -3.26 16.11 -3.13
C ALA A 171 -4.19 16.09 -4.36
N GLY A 172 -4.72 14.92 -4.73
CA GLY A 172 -5.67 14.76 -5.83
C GLY A 172 -6.97 15.57 -5.66
N CYS A 173 -7.44 15.79 -4.42
CA CYS A 173 -8.60 16.65 -4.16
C CYS A 173 -8.36 18.13 -4.50
N PHE A 174 -7.13 18.62 -4.40
CA PHE A 174 -6.78 20.04 -4.57
C PHE A 174 -6.06 20.34 -5.89
N TRP A 175 -5.26 19.39 -6.39
CA TRP A 175 -4.45 19.51 -7.60
C TRP A 175 -4.73 18.35 -8.55
N PRO A 176 -5.81 18.45 -9.35
CA PRO A 176 -6.20 17.38 -10.27
C PRO A 176 -5.24 17.25 -11.46
N ASN A 177 -4.44 18.27 -11.76
CA ASN A 177 -3.47 18.23 -12.85
C ASN A 177 -2.20 17.52 -12.40
N THR A 178 -1.80 16.46 -13.10
CA THR A 178 -0.50 15.81 -12.89
C THR A 178 0.56 16.48 -13.78
N SER A 179 1.26 17.46 -13.24
CA SER A 179 2.50 17.97 -13.83
C SER A 179 3.63 17.80 -12.81
N PRO A 180 4.92 17.83 -13.21
CA PRO A 180 6.04 17.89 -12.27
C PRO A 180 5.96 19.08 -11.29
N GLU A 181 5.21 20.11 -11.64
CA GLU A 181 4.92 21.27 -10.80
C GLU A 181 3.79 21.00 -9.79
N SER A 182 3.00 19.94 -10.01
CA SER A 182 1.90 19.54 -9.15
C SER A 182 2.39 18.73 -7.94
N PRO A 183 1.80 18.94 -6.75
CA PRO A 183 2.05 18.08 -5.59
C PRO A 183 1.66 16.61 -5.81
N THR A 184 0.64 16.36 -6.64
CA THR A 184 0.10 15.02 -6.93
C THR A 184 1.15 14.12 -7.57
N PHE A 185 1.93 14.64 -8.53
CA PHE A 185 3.07 13.93 -9.14
C PHE A 185 4.04 13.38 -8.09
N TRP A 186 4.45 14.23 -7.15
CA TRP A 186 5.43 13.85 -6.13
C TRP A 186 4.86 12.88 -5.10
N CYS A 187 3.56 12.97 -4.82
CA CYS A 187 2.87 12.00 -3.97
C CYS A 187 2.81 10.62 -4.63
N ASP A 188 2.59 10.56 -5.94
CA ASP A 188 2.62 9.31 -6.70
C ASP A 188 4.03 8.68 -6.72
N MET A 189 5.06 9.50 -6.92
CA MET A 189 6.46 9.04 -6.82
C MET A 189 6.78 8.51 -5.42
N LEU A 190 6.30 9.17 -4.37
CA LEU A 190 6.45 8.70 -3.00
C LEU A 190 5.75 7.35 -2.79
N LEU A 191 4.55 7.18 -3.34
CA LEU A 191 3.81 5.92 -3.29
C LEU A 191 4.58 4.80 -4.01
N THR A 192 5.10 5.09 -5.20
CA THR A 192 5.95 4.16 -5.97
C THR A 192 7.18 3.73 -5.18
N LEU A 193 7.87 4.66 -4.51
CA LEU A 193 9.00 4.35 -3.64
C LEU A 193 8.60 3.53 -2.40
N ALA A 194 7.44 3.81 -1.81
CA ALA A 194 6.91 3.04 -0.68
C ALA A 194 6.61 1.59 -1.09
N ILE A 195 5.99 1.40 -2.27
CA ILE A 195 5.74 0.10 -2.88
C ILE A 195 7.05 -0.65 -3.09
N LEU A 196 8.07 -0.02 -3.68
CA LEU A 196 9.39 -0.62 -3.88
C LEU A 196 10.04 -1.07 -2.56
N GLY A 197 9.88 -0.27 -1.49
CA GLY A 197 10.41 -0.54 -0.17
C GLY A 197 9.80 -1.75 0.55
N LEU A 198 8.61 -2.22 0.15
CA LEU A 198 7.93 -3.34 0.81
C LEU A 198 8.67 -4.66 0.62
N LEU A 199 9.34 -4.89 -0.52
CA LEU A 199 10.10 -6.12 -0.76
C LEU A 199 11.28 -6.30 0.21
N PRO A 200 12.25 -5.37 0.30
CA PRO A 200 13.36 -5.51 1.25
C PRO A 200 12.87 -5.48 2.70
N ALA A 201 11.79 -4.75 3.00
CA ALA A 201 11.19 -4.73 4.34
C ALA A 201 10.60 -6.11 4.72
N THR A 202 9.91 -6.76 3.77
CA THR A 202 9.36 -8.12 3.96
C THR A 202 10.47 -9.14 4.14
N ARG A 203 11.56 -9.06 3.35
CA ARG A 203 12.72 -9.95 3.52
C ARG A 203 13.29 -9.91 4.94
N LYS A 204 13.53 -8.70 5.46
CA LYS A 204 13.99 -8.50 6.85
C LYS A 204 13.02 -9.04 7.89
N ALA A 205 11.72 -9.02 7.63
CA ALA A 205 10.71 -9.58 8.53
C ALA A 205 10.63 -11.10 8.48
N VAL A 206 10.89 -11.72 7.32
CA VAL A 206 10.93 -13.19 7.17
C VAL A 206 12.19 -13.79 7.80
N GLU A 207 13.27 -13.01 7.87
CA GLU A 207 14.54 -13.38 8.53
C GLU A 207 14.56 -13.13 10.05
N ALA A 208 13.50 -12.51 10.60
CA ALA A 208 13.38 -12.13 12.01
C ALA A 208 12.97 -13.30 12.92
#